data_AF-A0A0C9LX95-F1
#
_entry.id   AF-A0A0C9LX95-F1
#
_cell.length_a   1.000
_cell.length_b   1.000
_cell.length_c   1.000
_cell.angle_alpha   90.00
_cell.angle_beta   90.00
_cell.angle_gamma   90.00
#
_symmetry.space_group_name_H-M   'P 1'
#
loop_
_entity.id
_entity.type
_entity.pdbx_description
1 polymer ?
#
loop_
_entity_poly.entity_id
_entity_poly.type
_entity_poly.pdbx_seq_one_letter_code
_entity_poly.pdbx_strand_id
1 'polypeptide(L)'
;MPAPPPPQPPHHKPHPDDEGCKLLDSFAILVQLTLATTALLTLFYKRSRERPQRPVIVWALDVSKQFAGAGVIHFLNLAISYVAGRPRNGRPKTNLCVWYFLNVAVDTTVGVLILWCWLRLIQKALEKLHVKQVKTGHYGSPPLKNMLIPWFKQTFIFVLAESLMKLCVYGMFHYLPFLFAWGEWVLRWTKGNYRYQVIFVMLIFPLVMNIIQFWIVDTIVKVSPTYTKPLTHDTTPHREPSSSDSSSTATNSENDERSPLLPK
;
A
#
# COMPACT_ATOMS: atom_id res chain seq x y z
N MET A 1 -44.75 16.00 -55.16
CA MET A 1 -43.29 16.04 -54.97
C MET A 1 -43.01 15.53 -53.56
N PRO A 2 -42.21 14.48 -53.38
CA PRO A 2 -41.84 14.00 -52.04
C PRO A 2 -41.05 15.08 -51.29
N ALA A 3 -41.32 15.20 -49.99
CA ALA A 3 -40.67 16.19 -49.13
C ALA A 3 -39.14 15.98 -49.09
N PRO A 4 -38.34 17.05 -49.00
CA PRO A 4 -36.89 16.94 -48.87
C PRO A 4 -36.53 16.18 -47.58
N PRO A 5 -35.48 15.35 -47.59
CA PRO A 5 -35.04 14.63 -46.41
C PRO A 5 -34.65 15.62 -45.29
N PRO A 6 -34.89 15.26 -44.02
CA PRO A 6 -34.57 16.12 -42.89
C PRO A 6 -33.06 16.41 -42.86
N PRO A 7 -32.66 17.62 -42.41
CA PRO A 7 -31.26 17.98 -42.30
C PRO A 7 -30.52 16.97 -41.41
N GLN A 8 -29.42 16.43 -41.94
CA GLN A 8 -28.56 15.54 -41.18
C GLN A 8 -28.07 16.25 -39.92
N PRO A 9 -28.09 15.60 -38.74
CA PRO A 9 -27.55 16.19 -37.53
C PRO A 9 -26.08 16.59 -37.78
N PRO A 10 -25.63 17.74 -37.25
CA PRO A 10 -24.28 18.22 -37.52
C PRO A 10 -23.29 17.13 -37.14
N HIS A 11 -22.45 16.73 -38.10
CA HIS A 11 -21.28 15.90 -37.86
C HIS A 11 -20.50 16.54 -36.71
N HIS A 12 -20.56 15.92 -35.54
CA HIS A 12 -19.76 16.28 -34.39
C HIS A 12 -18.32 16.01 -34.79
N LYS A 13 -17.64 17.03 -35.32
CA LYS A 13 -16.18 17.04 -35.33
C LYS A 13 -15.79 16.90 -33.86
N PRO A 14 -15.06 15.84 -33.47
CA PRO A 14 -14.56 15.75 -32.11
C PRO A 14 -13.82 17.04 -31.84
N HIS A 15 -14.20 17.74 -30.76
CA HIS A 15 -13.41 18.86 -30.30
C HIS A 15 -11.99 18.30 -30.03
N PRO A 16 -10.90 19.06 -30.21
CA PRO A 16 -9.56 18.57 -29.84
C PRO A 16 -9.45 18.14 -28.36
N ASP A 17 -10.46 18.44 -27.55
CA ASP A 17 -10.64 17.95 -26.18
C ASP A 17 -11.10 16.47 -26.08
N ASP A 18 -11.51 15.85 -27.20
CA ASP A 18 -11.78 14.41 -27.35
C ASP A 18 -10.49 13.59 -27.60
N GLU A 19 -9.32 14.24 -27.72
CA GLU A 19 -8.00 13.62 -27.54
C GLU A 19 -7.72 13.35 -26.05
N GLY A 20 -8.71 12.75 -25.38
CA GLY A 20 -8.66 12.43 -23.96
C GLY A 20 -7.47 11.53 -23.64
N CYS A 21 -6.84 11.82 -22.51
CA CYS A 21 -5.85 11.00 -21.83
C CYS A 21 -6.02 9.50 -22.07
N LYS A 22 -5.10 8.90 -22.83
CA LYS A 22 -5.11 7.46 -23.12
C LYS A 22 -4.43 6.67 -22.00
N LEU A 23 -5.19 6.38 -20.95
CA LEU A 23 -4.71 5.57 -19.81
C LEU A 23 -4.37 4.12 -20.17
N LEU A 24 -4.88 3.61 -21.29
CA LEU A 24 -4.69 2.23 -21.78
C LEU A 24 -3.91 2.17 -23.11
N ASP A 25 -3.19 3.23 -23.48
CA ASP A 25 -2.35 3.20 -24.68
C ASP A 25 -1.15 2.24 -24.49
N SER A 26 -0.60 1.71 -25.59
CA SER A 26 0.59 0.85 -25.53
C SER A 26 1.75 1.52 -24.79
N PHE A 27 1.87 2.84 -24.94
CA PHE A 27 2.83 3.64 -24.19
C PHE A 27 2.57 3.63 -22.67
N ALA A 28 1.32 3.76 -22.24
CA ALA A 28 0.95 3.73 -20.82
C ALA A 28 1.23 2.35 -20.20
N ILE A 29 0.97 1.26 -20.95
CA ILE A 29 1.29 -0.11 -20.52
C ILE A 29 2.81 -0.25 -20.29
N LEU A 30 3.65 0.25 -21.21
CA LEU A 30 5.10 0.22 -21.03
C LEU A 30 5.55 0.97 -19.77
N VAL A 31 4.97 2.13 -19.51
CA VAL A 31 5.25 2.93 -18.30
C VAL A 31 4.84 2.18 -17.03
N GLN A 32 3.68 1.54 -17.04
CA GLN A 32 3.20 0.73 -15.91
C GLN A 32 4.07 -0.49 -15.65
N LEU A 33 4.51 -1.19 -16.70
CA LEU A 33 5.45 -2.31 -16.57
C LEU A 33 6.79 -1.82 -15.98
N THR A 34 7.28 -0.66 -16.41
CA THR A 34 8.50 -0.06 -15.88
C THR A 34 8.36 0.23 -14.38
N LEU A 35 7.23 0.78 -13.94
CA LEU A 35 6.93 0.99 -12.52
C LEU A 35 6.91 -0.34 -11.75
N ALA A 36 6.19 -1.35 -12.27
CA ALA A 36 6.07 -2.65 -11.62
C ALA A 36 7.44 -3.34 -11.47
N THR A 37 8.27 -3.32 -12.51
CA THR A 37 9.64 -3.84 -12.46
C THR A 37 10.49 -3.08 -11.44
N THR A 38 10.43 -1.74 -11.45
CA THR A 38 11.20 -0.91 -10.49
C THR A 38 10.79 -1.19 -9.05
N ALA A 39 9.49 -1.35 -8.79
CA ALA A 39 8.97 -1.71 -7.47
C ALA A 39 9.46 -3.10 -7.03
N LEU A 40 9.39 -4.11 -7.90
CA LEU A 40 9.89 -5.46 -7.61
C LEU A 40 11.40 -5.47 -7.34
N LEU A 41 12.19 -4.78 -8.16
CA LEU A 41 13.64 -4.64 -7.96
C LEU A 41 13.95 -3.99 -6.60
N THR A 42 13.18 -2.96 -6.22
CA THR A 42 13.33 -2.31 -4.91
C THR A 42 13.02 -3.28 -3.76
N LEU A 43 12.00 -4.12 -3.89
CA LEU A 43 11.68 -5.15 -2.89
C LEU A 43 12.76 -6.23 -2.77
N PHE A 44 13.33 -6.66 -3.89
CA PHE A 44 14.48 -7.58 -3.92
C PHE A 44 15.73 -6.95 -3.29
N TYR A 45 16.04 -5.71 -3.63
CA TYR A 45 17.15 -4.97 -3.03
C TYR A 45 16.95 -4.77 -1.51
N LYS A 46 15.74 -4.43 -1.08
CA LYS A 46 15.41 -4.31 0.34
C LYS A 46 15.61 -5.64 1.08
N ARG A 47 15.19 -6.76 0.47
CA ARG A 47 15.40 -8.10 1.02
C ARG A 47 16.89 -8.42 1.17
N SER A 48 17.73 -8.09 0.18
CA SER A 48 19.17 -8.40 0.24
C SER A 48 19.89 -7.62 1.35
N ARG A 49 19.36 -6.44 1.71
CA ARG A 49 19.86 -5.59 2.79
C ARG A 49 19.31 -5.95 4.18
N GLU A 50 18.23 -6.73 4.28
CA GLU A 50 17.62 -7.14 5.54
C GLU A 50 18.52 -8.16 6.28
N ARG A 51 18.80 -7.92 7.57
CA ARG A 51 19.58 -8.83 8.44
C ARG A 51 18.83 -9.07 9.76
N PRO A 52 18.46 -10.31 10.11
CA PRO A 52 18.51 -11.53 9.30
C PRO A 52 17.47 -11.52 8.17
N GLN A 53 17.75 -12.20 7.05
CA GLN A 53 16.83 -12.25 5.91
C GLN A 53 15.59 -13.08 6.24
N ARG A 54 14.38 -12.57 5.93
CA ARG A 54 13.14 -13.33 6.08
C ARG A 54 13.14 -14.57 5.18
N PRO A 55 12.50 -15.69 5.57
CA PRO A 55 12.34 -16.85 4.70
C PRO A 55 11.73 -16.49 3.34
N VAL A 56 12.25 -17.08 2.25
CA VAL A 56 11.85 -16.73 0.86
C VAL A 56 10.34 -16.90 0.65
N ILE A 57 9.76 -17.98 1.19
CA ILE A 57 8.33 -18.29 1.05
C ILE A 57 7.47 -17.21 1.73
N VAL A 58 7.81 -16.81 2.96
CA VAL A 58 7.08 -15.79 3.70
C VAL A 58 7.15 -14.44 2.97
N TRP A 59 8.34 -14.07 2.51
CA TRP A 59 8.52 -12.86 1.71
C TRP A 59 7.72 -12.88 0.41
N ALA A 60 7.73 -13.99 -0.33
CA ALA A 60 6.96 -14.12 -1.56
C ALA A 60 5.44 -14.01 -1.32
N LEU A 61 4.95 -14.55 -0.20
CA LEU A 61 3.56 -14.41 0.24
C LEU A 61 3.19 -12.97 0.64
N ASP A 62 4.12 -12.22 1.26
CA ASP A 62 3.95 -10.79 1.58
C ASP A 62 3.95 -9.91 0.31
N VAL A 63 4.80 -10.23 -0.66
CA VAL A 63 4.86 -9.52 -1.94
C VAL A 63 3.62 -9.80 -2.78
N SER A 64 3.15 -11.05 -2.83
CA SER A 64 1.94 -11.40 -3.59
C SER A 64 0.68 -10.73 -3.05
N LYS A 65 0.58 -10.51 -1.73
CA LYS A 65 -0.47 -9.69 -1.11
C LYS A 65 -0.47 -8.26 -1.61
N GLN A 66 0.69 -7.61 -1.59
CA GLN A 66 0.85 -6.23 -2.04
C GLN A 66 0.49 -6.11 -3.53
N PHE A 67 0.90 -7.08 -4.34
CA PHE A 67 0.57 -7.09 -5.76
C PHE A 67 -0.94 -7.29 -6.01
N ALA A 68 -1.59 -8.18 -5.26
CA ALA A 68 -3.04 -8.37 -5.34
C ALA A 68 -3.81 -7.09 -4.98
N GLY A 69 -3.42 -6.43 -3.89
CA GLY A 69 -4.02 -5.16 -3.47
C GLY A 69 -3.82 -4.03 -4.48
N ALA A 70 -2.57 -3.84 -4.93
CA ALA A 70 -2.23 -2.86 -5.96
C ALA A 70 -3.02 -3.09 -7.26
N GLY A 71 -3.21 -4.35 -7.67
CA GLY A 71 -4.04 -4.71 -8.81
C GLY A 71 -5.50 -4.28 -8.62
N VAL A 72 -6.12 -4.64 -7.50
CA VAL A 72 -7.52 -4.27 -7.20
C VAL A 72 -7.70 -2.76 -7.19
N ILE A 73 -6.84 -2.03 -6.48
CA ILE A 73 -6.91 -0.56 -6.41
C ILE A 73 -6.68 0.07 -7.79
N HIS A 74 -5.74 -0.45 -8.58
CA HIS A 74 -5.50 0.04 -9.94
C HIS A 74 -6.77 -0.07 -10.81
N PHE A 75 -7.45 -1.21 -10.78
CA PHE A 75 -8.70 -1.41 -11.52
C PHE A 75 -9.82 -0.52 -10.99
N LEU A 76 -9.96 -0.37 -9.67
CA LEU A 76 -10.95 0.55 -9.09
C LEU A 76 -10.68 2.01 -9.49
N ASN A 77 -9.42 2.44 -9.51
CA ASN A 77 -9.02 3.78 -9.93
C ASN A 77 -9.38 4.05 -11.38
N LEU A 78 -9.14 3.06 -12.26
CA LEU A 78 -9.52 3.15 -13.66
C LEU A 78 -11.05 3.17 -13.83
N ALA A 79 -11.77 2.30 -13.14
CA ALA A 79 -13.22 2.21 -13.20
C ALA A 79 -13.89 3.52 -12.73
N ILE A 80 -13.47 4.05 -11.58
CA ILE A 80 -13.96 5.33 -11.05
C ILE A 80 -13.66 6.46 -12.04
N SER A 81 -12.44 6.52 -12.58
CA SER A 81 -12.09 7.55 -13.54
C SER A 81 -12.98 7.48 -14.78
N TYR A 82 -13.23 6.28 -15.31
CA TYR A 82 -14.08 6.08 -16.49
C TYR A 82 -15.54 6.44 -16.24
N VAL A 83 -16.11 6.01 -15.09
CA VAL A 83 -17.50 6.27 -14.72
C VAL A 83 -17.73 7.74 -14.39
N ALA A 84 -16.83 8.36 -13.61
CA ALA A 84 -16.96 9.75 -13.18
C ALA A 84 -16.56 10.75 -14.27
N GLY A 85 -15.64 10.38 -15.16
CA GLY A 85 -15.19 11.21 -16.28
C GLY A 85 -16.15 11.24 -17.47
N ARG A 86 -17.07 10.26 -17.59
CA ARG A 86 -18.06 10.18 -18.70
C ARG A 86 -19.51 10.07 -18.16
N PRO A 87 -20.09 11.13 -17.60
CA PRO A 87 -21.49 11.12 -17.17
C PRO A 87 -22.43 10.94 -18.38
N ARG A 88 -23.44 10.08 -18.20
CA ARG A 88 -24.40 9.61 -19.22
C ARG A 88 -25.26 10.74 -19.84
N ASN A 89 -25.26 11.94 -19.25
CA ASN A 89 -26.14 13.07 -19.61
C ASN A 89 -25.39 14.29 -20.21
N GLY A 90 -24.14 14.14 -20.63
CA GLY A 90 -23.46 15.13 -21.49
C GLY A 90 -22.72 16.26 -20.75
N ARG A 91 -21.59 16.63 -21.38
CA ARG A 91 -20.43 17.45 -20.97
C ARG A 91 -19.55 16.81 -19.88
N PRO A 92 -18.30 16.40 -20.21
CA PRO A 92 -17.35 15.95 -19.20
C PRO A 92 -17.05 17.12 -18.26
N LYS A 93 -17.28 16.94 -16.95
CA LYS A 93 -17.02 18.01 -15.96
C LYS A 93 -15.51 18.29 -15.81
N THR A 94 -14.64 17.33 -16.12
CA THR A 94 -13.17 17.38 -15.93
C THR A 94 -12.47 16.26 -16.72
N ASN A 95 -11.20 16.44 -17.10
CA ASN A 95 -10.39 15.47 -17.87
C ASN A 95 -10.11 14.14 -17.11
N LEU A 96 -10.05 13.02 -17.84
CA LEU A 96 -9.84 11.66 -17.29
C LEU A 96 -8.49 11.49 -16.55
N CYS A 97 -7.42 12.10 -17.06
CA CYS A 97 -6.11 12.08 -16.38
C CYS A 97 -6.14 12.87 -15.07
N VAL A 98 -6.97 13.92 -14.95
CA VAL A 98 -7.11 14.69 -13.71
C VAL A 98 -7.79 13.83 -12.66
N TRP A 99 -8.86 13.11 -13.03
CA TRP A 99 -9.50 12.12 -12.18
C TRP A 99 -8.52 11.04 -11.72
N TYR A 100 -7.75 10.47 -12.64
CA TYR A 100 -6.79 9.43 -12.29
C TYR A 100 -5.67 9.97 -11.40
N PHE A 101 -5.12 11.15 -11.71
CA PHE A 101 -4.12 11.82 -10.88
C PHE A 101 -4.62 12.07 -9.47
N LEU A 102 -5.81 12.65 -9.32
CA LEU A 102 -6.36 12.94 -7.99
C LEU A 102 -6.64 11.66 -7.22
N ASN A 103 -7.18 10.63 -7.88
CA ASN A 103 -7.35 9.31 -7.28
C ASN A 103 -6.03 8.79 -6.71
N VAL A 104 -4.97 8.77 -7.53
CA VAL A 104 -3.66 8.27 -7.11
C VAL A 104 -3.02 9.18 -6.04
N ALA A 105 -3.14 10.49 -6.18
CA ALA A 105 -2.60 11.47 -5.23
C ALA A 105 -3.24 11.35 -3.86
N VAL A 106 -4.56 11.20 -3.80
CA VAL A 106 -5.27 11.02 -2.55
C VAL A 106 -5.01 9.64 -1.95
N ASP A 107 -5.07 8.58 -2.77
CA ASP A 107 -4.80 7.21 -2.31
C ASP A 107 -3.41 7.12 -1.65
N THR A 108 -2.43 7.80 -2.24
CA THR A 108 -1.04 7.77 -1.74
C THR A 108 -0.73 8.76 -0.62
N THR A 109 -1.64 9.69 -0.32
CA THR A 109 -1.54 10.66 0.79
C THR A 109 -2.50 10.28 1.92
N VAL A 110 -3.70 10.86 1.90
CA VAL A 110 -4.76 10.68 2.90
C VAL A 110 -5.23 9.23 2.96
N GLY A 111 -5.23 8.54 1.83
CA GLY A 111 -5.60 7.13 1.72
C GLY A 111 -4.75 6.23 2.60
N VAL A 112 -3.46 6.51 2.80
CA VAL A 112 -2.58 5.72 3.68
C VAL A 112 -3.01 5.80 5.13
N LEU A 113 -3.40 6.98 5.60
CA LEU A 113 -3.91 7.16 6.96
C LEU A 113 -5.26 6.45 7.14
N ILE A 114 -6.16 6.58 6.17
CA ILE A 114 -7.46 5.91 6.17
C ILE A 114 -7.29 4.39 6.14
N LEU A 115 -6.39 3.88 5.30
CA LEU A 115 -6.05 2.45 5.21
C LEU A 115 -5.52 1.94 6.55
N TRP A 116 -4.60 2.67 7.18
CA TRP A 116 -4.09 2.32 8.50
C TRP A 116 -5.21 2.24 9.54
N CYS A 117 -6.13 3.21 9.56
CA CYS A 117 -7.31 3.19 10.43
C CYS A 117 -8.18 1.94 10.17
N TRP A 118 -8.52 1.64 8.91
CA TRP A 118 -9.32 0.46 8.56
C TRP A 118 -8.64 -0.84 8.94
N LEU A 119 -7.34 -0.99 8.66
CA LEU A 119 -6.56 -2.17 9.04
C LEU A 119 -6.60 -2.37 10.56
N ARG A 120 -6.40 -1.30 11.34
CA ARG A 120 -6.47 -1.35 12.81
C ARG A 120 -7.87 -1.70 13.31
N LEU A 121 -8.91 -1.12 12.72
CA LEU A 121 -10.31 -1.38 13.09
C LEU A 121 -10.70 -2.83 12.80
N ILE A 122 -10.39 -3.32 11.59
CA ILE A 122 -10.69 -4.69 11.18
C ILE A 122 -9.91 -5.69 12.04
N GLN A 123 -8.63 -5.43 12.33
CA GLN A 123 -7.84 -6.28 13.24
C GLN A 123 -8.46 -6.37 14.63
N LYS A 124 -8.79 -5.21 15.25
CA LYS A 124 -9.44 -5.18 16.57
C LYS A 124 -10.80 -5.90 16.56
N ALA A 125 -11.58 -5.75 15.48
CA ALA A 125 -12.85 -6.44 15.34
C ALA A 125 -12.66 -7.97 15.26
N LEU A 126 -11.72 -8.44 14.44
CA LEU A 126 -11.42 -9.86 14.28
C LEU A 126 -10.84 -10.49 15.55
N GLU A 127 -10.05 -9.74 16.31
CA GLU A 127 -9.57 -10.16 17.63
C GLU A 127 -10.72 -10.35 18.62
N LYS A 128 -11.69 -9.42 18.66
CA LYS A 128 -12.91 -9.56 19.48
C LYS A 128 -13.76 -10.77 19.05
N LEU A 129 -13.81 -11.07 17.76
CA LEU A 129 -14.49 -12.23 17.21
C LEU A 129 -13.69 -13.54 17.36
N HIS A 130 -12.54 -13.53 18.05
CA HIS A 130 -11.68 -14.69 18.30
C HIS A 130 -11.26 -15.45 17.02
N VAL A 131 -11.12 -14.75 15.89
CA VAL A 131 -10.74 -15.38 14.62
C VAL A 131 -9.25 -15.77 14.67
N LYS A 132 -8.98 -17.07 14.68
CA LYS A 132 -7.61 -17.62 14.64
C LYS A 132 -6.92 -17.32 13.28
N GLN A 133 -5.59 -17.15 13.31
CA GLN A 133 -4.71 -16.96 12.13
C GLN A 133 -4.80 -15.61 11.39
N VAL A 134 -5.18 -14.54 12.10
CA VAL A 134 -5.27 -13.17 11.52
C VAL A 134 -4.01 -12.32 11.75
N LYS A 135 -3.06 -12.80 12.57
CA LYS A 135 -1.81 -12.05 12.85
C LYS A 135 -0.99 -11.89 11.57
N THR A 136 -0.74 -10.64 11.19
CA THR A 136 0.04 -10.28 10.02
C THR A 136 1.45 -10.86 10.08
N GLY A 137 1.94 -11.39 8.96
CA GLY A 137 3.29 -11.96 8.85
C GLY A 137 3.47 -13.35 9.47
N HIS A 138 2.43 -13.94 10.07
CA HIS A 138 2.43 -15.33 10.53
C HIS A 138 1.55 -16.20 9.64
N TYR A 139 2.18 -17.05 8.84
CA TYR A 139 1.52 -17.96 7.90
C TYR A 139 1.49 -19.42 8.37
N GLY A 140 2.11 -19.72 9.52
CA GLY A 140 2.30 -21.08 10.00
C GLY A 140 3.59 -21.72 9.49
N SER A 141 3.78 -23.00 9.83
CA SER A 141 4.96 -23.78 9.45
C SER A 141 4.80 -24.41 8.06
N PRO A 142 5.89 -24.57 7.28
CA PRO A 142 5.85 -25.28 6.01
C PRO A 142 5.29 -26.70 6.19
N PRO A 143 4.63 -27.30 5.17
CA PRO A 143 4.65 -26.97 3.74
C PRO A 143 3.69 -25.84 3.31
N LEU A 144 3.93 -25.28 2.11
CA LEU A 144 3.22 -24.12 1.55
C LEU A 144 1.69 -24.28 1.52
N LYS A 145 1.17 -25.50 1.37
CA LYS A 145 -0.27 -25.81 1.41
C LYS A 145 -0.94 -25.34 2.71
N ASN A 146 -0.26 -25.47 3.84
CA ASN A 146 -0.78 -25.06 5.15
C ASN A 146 -0.75 -23.53 5.33
N MET A 147 0.10 -22.85 4.56
CA MET A 147 0.31 -21.40 4.60
C MET A 147 -0.66 -20.63 3.70
N LEU A 148 -1.28 -21.29 2.71
CA LEU A 148 -2.20 -20.67 1.75
C LEU A 148 -3.52 -20.19 2.37
N ILE A 149 -4.11 -20.96 3.30
CA ILE A 149 -5.38 -20.56 3.93
C ILE A 149 -5.19 -19.31 4.81
N PRO A 150 -4.19 -19.24 5.72
CA PRO A 150 -3.86 -18.01 6.44
C PRO A 150 -3.51 -16.86 5.50
N TRP A 151 -2.75 -17.13 4.44
CA TRP A 151 -2.41 -16.13 3.43
C TRP A 151 -3.66 -15.54 2.80
N PHE A 152 -4.58 -16.38 2.30
CA PHE A 152 -5.81 -15.94 1.64
C PHE A 152 -6.67 -15.09 2.57
N LYS A 153 -6.84 -15.53 3.83
CA LYS A 153 -7.55 -14.74 4.86
C LYS A 153 -6.93 -13.36 5.05
N GLN A 154 -5.61 -13.30 5.21
CA GLN A 154 -4.90 -12.03 5.40
C GLN A 154 -4.94 -11.15 4.13
N THR A 155 -4.84 -11.74 2.94
CA THR A 155 -4.99 -11.04 1.65
C THR A 155 -6.39 -10.47 1.50
N PHE A 156 -7.42 -11.25 1.82
CA PHE A 156 -8.81 -10.80 1.76
C PHE A 156 -9.07 -9.61 2.69
N ILE A 157 -8.57 -9.68 3.94
CA ILE A 157 -8.67 -8.57 4.90
C ILE A 157 -7.96 -7.32 4.37
N PHE A 158 -6.78 -7.49 3.79
CA PHE A 158 -6.01 -6.39 3.22
C PHE A 158 -6.77 -5.72 2.06
N VAL A 159 -7.24 -6.52 1.08
CA VAL A 159 -8.03 -6.03 -0.06
C VAL A 159 -9.34 -5.39 0.38
N LEU A 160 -10.01 -5.94 1.40
CA LEU A 160 -11.21 -5.34 1.98
C LEU A 160 -10.92 -3.96 2.59
N ALA A 161 -9.84 -3.84 3.35
CA ALA A 161 -9.43 -2.57 3.95
C ALA A 161 -9.09 -1.52 2.88
N GLU A 162 -8.37 -1.92 1.83
CA GLU A 162 -8.08 -1.07 0.66
C GLU A 162 -9.36 -0.65 -0.08
N SER A 163 -10.31 -1.57 -0.26
CA SER A 163 -11.60 -1.27 -0.91
C SER A 163 -12.45 -0.29 -0.09
N LEU A 164 -12.48 -0.45 1.24
CA LEU A 164 -13.17 0.48 2.16
C LEU A 164 -12.48 1.85 2.16
N MET A 165 -11.15 1.89 2.19
CA MET A 165 -10.38 3.12 2.02
C MET A 165 -10.75 3.83 0.72
N LYS A 166 -10.82 3.08 -0.39
CA LYS A 166 -11.17 3.63 -1.70
C LYS A 166 -12.58 4.21 -1.72
N LEU A 167 -13.53 3.58 -1.05
CA LEU A 167 -14.89 4.10 -0.90
C LEU A 167 -14.90 5.44 -0.13
N CYS A 168 -14.11 5.56 0.95
CA CYS A 168 -13.96 6.82 1.67
C CYS A 168 -13.36 7.93 0.77
N VAL A 169 -12.33 7.61 -0.01
CA VAL A 169 -11.71 8.55 -0.96
C VAL A 169 -12.71 9.00 -2.03
N TYR A 170 -13.48 8.08 -2.59
CA TYR A 170 -14.52 8.41 -3.56
C TYR A 170 -15.59 9.35 -2.95
N GLY A 171 -16.04 9.04 -1.73
CA GLY A 171 -16.93 9.93 -0.97
C GLY A 171 -16.32 11.32 -0.75
N MET A 172 -15.04 11.40 -0.42
CA MET A 172 -14.33 12.67 -0.22
C MET A 172 -14.34 13.54 -1.49
N PHE A 173 -14.18 12.97 -2.68
CA PHE A 173 -14.29 13.74 -3.93
C PHE A 173 -15.67 14.31 -4.18
N HIS A 174 -16.72 13.64 -3.70
CA HIS A 174 -18.08 14.18 -3.78
C HIS A 174 -18.26 15.43 -2.91
N TYR A 175 -17.68 15.43 -1.71
CA TYR A 175 -17.81 16.55 -0.76
C TYR A 175 -16.78 17.67 -0.97
N LEU A 176 -15.62 17.39 -1.56
CA LEU A 176 -14.51 18.34 -1.75
C LEU A 176 -14.22 18.60 -3.24
N PRO A 177 -15.12 19.29 -3.98
CA PRO A 177 -14.95 19.51 -5.41
C PRO A 177 -13.75 20.41 -5.77
N PHE A 178 -13.23 21.19 -4.80
CA PHE A 178 -12.05 22.04 -5.03
C PHE A 178 -10.79 21.25 -5.39
N LEU A 179 -10.71 19.96 -5.03
CA LEU A 179 -9.60 19.08 -5.37
C LEU A 179 -9.42 18.96 -6.89
N PHE A 180 -10.51 19.04 -7.65
CA PHE A 180 -10.46 19.03 -9.12
C PHE A 180 -9.76 20.26 -9.69
N ALA A 181 -10.06 21.45 -9.17
CA ALA A 181 -9.38 22.68 -9.58
C ALA A 181 -7.88 22.62 -9.26
N TRP A 182 -7.52 22.06 -8.10
CA TRP A 182 -6.11 21.83 -7.75
C TRP A 182 -5.43 20.85 -8.71
N GLY A 183 -6.07 19.72 -9.02
CA GLY A 183 -5.53 18.74 -9.97
C GLY A 183 -5.33 19.31 -11.38
N GLU A 184 -6.28 20.12 -11.85
CA GLU A 184 -6.14 20.81 -13.15
C GLU A 184 -5.01 21.83 -13.15
N TRP A 185 -4.82 22.56 -12.05
CA TRP A 185 -3.71 23.50 -11.89
C TRP A 185 -2.36 22.77 -11.92
N VAL A 186 -2.23 21.66 -11.19
CA VAL A 186 -1.01 20.83 -11.17
C VAL A 186 -0.72 20.24 -12.54
N LEU A 187 -1.73 19.82 -13.30
CA LEU A 187 -1.53 19.17 -14.60
C LEU A 187 -1.53 20.16 -15.77
N ARG A 188 -1.70 21.46 -15.51
CA ARG A 188 -1.79 22.50 -16.56
C ARG A 188 -0.54 22.54 -17.44
N TRP A 189 0.64 22.32 -16.86
CA TRP A 189 1.91 22.31 -17.59
C TRP A 189 2.07 21.11 -18.53
N THR A 190 1.28 20.04 -18.34
CA THR A 190 1.27 18.86 -19.21
C THR A 190 0.20 18.91 -20.31
N LYS A 191 -0.63 19.96 -20.34
CA LYS A 191 -1.68 20.12 -21.36
C LYS A 191 -1.01 20.24 -22.74
N GLY A 192 -1.52 19.48 -23.71
CA GLY A 192 -1.01 19.42 -25.09
C GLY A 192 -0.09 18.23 -25.40
N ASN A 193 0.38 17.48 -24.39
CA ASN A 193 1.09 16.23 -24.64
C ASN A 193 0.78 15.18 -23.56
N TYR A 194 -0.12 14.25 -23.90
CA TYR A 194 -0.57 13.20 -22.99
C TYR A 194 0.56 12.30 -22.47
N ARG A 195 1.67 12.17 -23.20
CA ARG A 195 2.80 11.31 -22.77
C ARG A 195 3.47 11.86 -21.52
N TYR A 196 3.67 13.17 -21.42
CA TYR A 196 4.20 13.79 -20.21
C TYR A 196 3.27 13.60 -19.02
N GLN A 197 1.97 13.74 -19.26
CA GLN A 197 0.95 13.54 -18.24
C GLN A 197 0.95 12.09 -17.73
N VAL A 198 1.01 11.11 -18.63
CA VAL A 198 1.10 9.68 -18.28
C VAL A 198 2.39 9.39 -17.50
N ILE A 199 3.55 9.86 -17.96
CA ILE A 199 4.82 9.68 -17.24
C ILE A 199 4.74 10.29 -15.83
N PHE A 200 4.26 11.53 -15.72
CA PHE A 200 4.18 12.21 -14.43
C PHE A 200 3.22 11.49 -13.47
N VAL A 201 2.00 11.21 -13.92
CA VAL A 201 0.92 10.69 -13.07
C VAL A 201 1.09 9.20 -12.75
N MET A 202 1.58 8.39 -13.69
CA MET A 202 1.68 6.93 -13.51
C MET A 202 3.05 6.46 -13.04
N LEU A 203 4.13 7.23 -13.26
CA LEU A 203 5.48 6.81 -12.90
C LEU A 203 6.11 7.72 -11.86
N ILE A 204 6.33 8.99 -12.19
CA ILE A 204 7.12 9.89 -11.33
C ILE A 204 6.41 10.13 -9.99
N PHE A 205 5.16 10.58 -10.04
CA PHE A 205 4.41 10.92 -8.85
C PHE A 205 4.21 9.70 -7.93
N PRO A 206 3.76 8.52 -8.41
CA PRO A 206 3.64 7.33 -7.57
C PRO A 206 4.96 6.86 -6.99
N LEU A 207 6.07 6.91 -7.74
CA LEU A 207 7.40 6.53 -7.22
C LEU A 207 7.80 7.41 -6.04
N VAL A 208 7.71 8.73 -6.21
CA VAL A 208 8.03 9.69 -5.15
C VAL A 208 7.13 9.49 -3.94
N MET A 209 5.82 9.37 -4.17
CA MET A 209 4.86 9.16 -3.09
C MET A 209 5.10 7.84 -2.35
N ASN A 210 5.40 6.74 -3.04
CA ASN A 210 5.71 5.46 -2.40
C ASN A 210 7.00 5.51 -1.57
N ILE A 211 8.00 6.29 -1.99
CA ILE A 211 9.22 6.53 -1.19
C ILE A 211 8.87 7.32 0.08
N ILE A 212 8.07 8.38 -0.04
CA ILE A 212 7.59 9.17 1.11
C ILE A 212 6.79 8.29 2.07
N GLN A 213 5.89 7.46 1.54
CA GLN A 213 5.12 6.50 2.34
C GLN A 213 6.02 5.56 3.12
N PHE A 214 7.02 4.98 2.45
CA PHE A 214 7.96 4.09 3.11
C PHE A 214 8.67 4.82 4.26
N TRP A 215 9.10 6.06 4.05
CA TRP A 215 9.74 6.88 5.07
C TRP A 215 8.81 7.21 6.26
N ILE A 216 7.55 7.55 6.00
CA ILE A 216 6.55 7.81 7.04
C ILE A 216 6.27 6.55 7.86
N VAL A 217 6.00 5.42 7.20
CA VAL A 217 5.71 4.14 7.86
C VAL A 217 6.89 3.68 8.71
N ASP A 218 8.10 3.77 8.18
CA ASP A 218 9.33 3.43 8.92
C ASP A 218 9.51 4.32 10.17
N THR A 219 9.24 5.62 10.04
CA THR A 219 9.28 6.57 11.17
C THR A 219 8.24 6.22 12.24
N ILE A 220 7.00 5.91 11.85
CA ILE A 220 5.92 5.52 12.80
C ILE A 220 6.28 4.24 13.55
N VAL A 221 6.81 3.23 12.84
CA VAL A 221 7.17 1.94 13.46
C VAL A 221 8.29 2.13 14.49
N LYS A 222 9.30 2.96 14.19
CA LYS A 222 10.41 3.24 15.11
C LYS A 222 9.99 3.98 16.38
N VAL A 223 8.90 4.76 16.32
CA VAL A 223 8.35 5.51 17.45
C VAL A 223 7.42 4.65 18.34
N SER A 224 7.15 3.39 18.00
CA SER A 224 6.42 2.44 18.87
C SER A 224 7.35 1.45 19.58
N PRO A 225 8.07 1.82 20.67
CA PRO A 225 8.71 0.85 21.53
C PRO A 225 7.69 0.32 22.54
N THR A 226 7.02 -0.79 22.22
CA THR A 226 6.42 -1.63 23.27
C THR A 226 7.09 -2.99 23.22
N TYR A 227 8.33 -3.02 23.72
CA TYR A 227 9.02 -4.26 24.04
C TYR A 227 8.57 -4.66 25.45
N THR A 228 7.50 -5.45 25.54
CA THR A 228 7.20 -6.19 26.77
C THR A 228 8.33 -7.19 26.98
N LYS A 229 9.29 -6.87 27.86
CA LYS A 229 10.21 -7.89 28.40
C LYS A 229 9.33 -8.98 29.04
N PRO A 230 9.49 -10.27 28.69
CA PRO A 230 8.90 -11.34 29.47
C PRO A 230 9.44 -11.24 30.90
N LEU A 231 8.56 -11.18 31.90
CA LEU A 231 8.95 -11.46 33.29
C LEU A 231 9.50 -12.90 33.31
N THR A 232 10.80 -13.05 33.52
CA THR A 232 11.37 -14.28 34.06
C THR A 232 10.80 -14.46 35.46
N HIS A 233 9.94 -15.47 35.59
CA HIS A 233 9.38 -15.94 36.83
C HIS A 233 10.46 -16.75 37.55
N ASP A 234 11.23 -16.12 38.45
CA ASP A 234 12.04 -16.85 39.41
C ASP A 234 11.12 -17.39 40.51
N THR A 235 10.69 -18.65 40.36
CA THR A 235 10.08 -19.41 41.45
C THR A 235 11.18 -19.82 42.42
N THR A 236 11.21 -19.19 43.58
CA THR A 236 11.84 -19.74 44.79
C THR A 236 11.22 -21.09 45.18
N PRO A 237 12.01 -22.01 45.74
CA PRO A 237 11.51 -22.77 46.87
C PRO A 237 12.42 -22.60 48.10
N HIS A 238 11.77 -22.25 49.20
CA HIS A 238 12.27 -22.22 50.57
C HIS A 238 13.15 -23.43 50.95
N ARG A 239 14.31 -23.18 51.55
CA ARG A 239 14.77 -23.88 52.79
C ARG A 239 15.97 -23.16 53.43
N GLU A 240 15.75 -22.58 54.60
CA GLU A 240 16.76 -22.35 55.65
C GLU A 240 16.48 -23.37 56.79
N PRO A 241 17.41 -23.68 57.74
CA PRO A 241 18.41 -22.76 58.29
C PRO A 241 19.82 -23.33 58.67
N SER A 242 20.71 -22.37 58.94
CA SER A 242 21.85 -22.35 59.89
C SER A 242 23.06 -23.30 59.69
N SER A 243 24.24 -22.71 59.44
CA SER A 243 25.36 -22.57 60.41
C SER A 243 26.74 -22.53 59.71
N SER A 244 27.51 -21.48 60.05
CA SER A 244 28.98 -21.37 60.22
C SER A 244 29.98 -22.00 59.23
N ASP A 245 30.96 -21.14 58.89
CA ASP A 245 32.41 -21.38 58.74
C ASP A 245 33.08 -21.54 57.36
N SER A 246 33.91 -20.51 57.09
CA SER A 246 35.30 -20.53 56.60
C SER A 246 35.66 -21.07 55.21
N SER A 247 36.21 -20.15 54.41
CA SER A 247 37.50 -20.23 53.70
C SER A 247 37.89 -21.51 52.94
N SER A 248 38.05 -21.42 51.61
CA SER A 248 39.32 -21.66 50.87
C SER A 248 39.10 -21.99 49.37
N THR A 249 39.74 -21.17 48.52
CA THR A 249 40.61 -21.52 47.37
C THR A 249 40.09 -22.35 46.18
N ALA A 250 39.99 -21.66 45.02
CA ALA A 250 40.41 -22.00 43.64
C ALA A 250 39.89 -23.30 42.96
N THR A 251 39.53 -23.42 41.67
CA THR A 251 39.98 -22.80 40.40
C THR A 251 38.96 -23.03 39.27
N ASN A 252 38.87 -22.06 38.34
CA ASN A 252 38.58 -22.10 36.88
C ASN A 252 37.32 -22.80 36.31
N SER A 253 36.49 -22.04 35.58
CA SER A 253 36.56 -21.94 34.09
C SER A 253 35.48 -20.98 33.52
N GLU A 254 35.93 -20.11 32.60
CA GLU A 254 35.21 -19.51 31.45
C GLU A 254 33.81 -18.90 31.63
N ASN A 255 33.73 -17.55 31.55
CA ASN A 255 32.71 -16.84 30.76
C ASN A 255 33.01 -15.34 30.55
N ASP A 256 32.56 -14.88 29.38
CA ASP A 256 32.16 -13.51 29.00
C ASP A 256 33.22 -12.39 28.89
N GLU A 257 33.36 -11.82 27.69
CA GLU A 257 32.75 -10.51 27.37
C GLU A 257 33.02 -10.11 25.90
N ARG A 258 31.99 -10.15 25.03
CA ARG A 258 32.04 -9.48 23.72
C ARG A 258 30.80 -8.59 23.54
N SER A 259 30.94 -7.33 23.93
CA SER A 259 29.99 -6.26 23.63
C SER A 259 29.89 -5.99 22.11
N PRO A 260 28.70 -5.77 21.53
CA PRO A 260 28.56 -5.27 20.16
C PRO A 260 28.51 -3.74 20.12
N LEU A 261 29.39 -3.15 19.30
CA LEU A 261 29.44 -1.73 18.96
C LEU A 261 28.24 -1.31 18.08
N LEU A 262 27.58 -0.20 18.46
CA LEU A 262 26.66 0.58 17.62
C LEU A 262 27.47 1.44 16.62
N PRO A 263 27.05 1.58 15.34
CA PRO A 263 27.58 2.61 14.46
C PRO A 263 26.68 3.87 14.44
N LYS A 264 27.37 5.02 14.30
CA LYS A 264 26.86 6.38 14.08
C LYS A 264 26.12 6.51 12.75
#